data_AF-A0A511H7I6-F1
#
_entry.id   AF-A0A511H7I6-F1
#
_cell.length_a   1.000
_cell.length_b   1.000
_cell.length_c   1.000
_cell.angle_alpha   90.00
_cell.angle_beta   90.00
_cell.angle_gamma   90.00
#
_symmetry.space_group_name_H-M   'P 1'
#
loop_
_entity.id
_entity.type
_entity.pdbx_description
1 polymer ?
#
loop_
_entity_poly.entity_id
_entity_poly.type
_entity_poly.pdbx_seq_one_letter_code
_entity_poly.pdbx_strand_id
1 'polypeptide(L)'
;MSPPKIGSRAPVRPTELREPPRPARNEVKPQAKAQVTRPGMSGVSQFESPPARQQPVALNAPAALARGPSVAPGSYPTAADVRNIAAMQDPVARNHAITQGYSDLSNAMGQLLGTENANWSTFATWASKQAGVSIRGEDMPKFFTDALKGADGVMGPMSKVDDLLRKLGLPSLPLGDIASAGNEALQNVSKAIADGNKLVFEEVGQEFARFVETFQGDTQFDAAKVEQYLSGFPADKPLLKESFGHYAQAMFEKDPNKKAELMLLANDKVGLHEQTQLQPYVEKALNSPVKDTFRDILKQTVEAQINALPFPANLAGKAALKTGLVDAALNPVVDGVANVFRRVATEHMMKLAVPGSALKLGNDLPPPPGMESTLFPPHLRSIENPELRALLGQLDKSQDSLKGSGAKDWSKLDQRMNYIVDLFRSRQSDPALFDPPFGQRGTYPVAPSAPRVS
;
A
#
# COMPACT_ATOMS: atom_id res chain seq x y z
N MET A 1 -77.07 -18.50 -25.79
CA MET A 1 -75.78 -19.06 -25.35
C MET A 1 -74.68 -18.35 -26.12
N SER A 2 -73.89 -17.53 -25.43
CA SER A 2 -72.66 -16.94 -25.97
C SER A 2 -71.55 -17.25 -24.97
N PRO A 3 -70.38 -17.73 -25.43
CA PRO A 3 -69.36 -18.32 -24.58
C PRO A 3 -68.51 -17.28 -23.83
N PRO A 4 -67.92 -17.65 -22.66
CA PRO A 4 -67.14 -16.75 -21.83
C PRO A 4 -65.70 -16.53 -22.35
N LYS A 5 -65.17 -15.36 -22.02
CA LYS A 5 -63.90 -14.77 -22.47
C LYS A 5 -62.67 -15.50 -21.90
N ILE A 6 -61.68 -15.72 -22.77
CA ILE A 6 -60.35 -16.24 -22.44
C ILE A 6 -59.51 -15.11 -21.82
N GLY A 7 -59.09 -15.28 -20.56
CA GLY A 7 -58.08 -14.44 -19.91
C GLY A 7 -56.68 -15.05 -20.08
N SER A 8 -55.76 -14.30 -20.67
CA SER A 8 -54.37 -14.71 -20.89
C SER A 8 -53.61 -14.85 -19.56
N ARG A 9 -52.99 -16.01 -19.37
CA ARG A 9 -52.14 -16.36 -18.22
C ARG A 9 -50.83 -15.56 -18.31
N ALA A 10 -50.54 -14.72 -17.33
CA ALA A 10 -49.26 -14.00 -17.24
C ALA A 10 -48.10 -14.99 -16.98
N PRO A 11 -46.91 -14.79 -17.59
CA PRO A 11 -45.76 -15.64 -17.33
C PRO A 11 -45.17 -15.34 -15.93
N VAL A 12 -44.77 -16.40 -15.23
CA VAL A 12 -44.10 -16.34 -13.93
C VAL A 12 -42.73 -15.68 -14.11
N ARG A 13 -42.47 -14.59 -13.35
CA ARG A 13 -41.14 -13.96 -13.29
C ARG A 13 -40.12 -14.94 -12.69
N PRO A 14 -38.90 -15.05 -13.25
CA PRO A 14 -37.81 -15.76 -12.59
C PRO A 14 -37.47 -15.07 -11.27
N THR A 15 -37.32 -15.85 -10.20
CA THR A 15 -36.82 -15.40 -8.91
C THR A 15 -35.39 -14.87 -9.09
N GLU A 16 -35.20 -13.56 -9.00
CA GLU A 16 -33.85 -12.96 -8.94
C GLU A 16 -33.11 -13.54 -7.74
N LEU A 17 -31.99 -14.21 -8.01
CA LEU A 17 -31.01 -14.56 -6.99
C LEU A 17 -30.57 -13.25 -6.32
N ARG A 18 -30.84 -13.11 -5.02
CA ARG A 18 -30.32 -12.01 -4.21
C ARG A 18 -28.80 -11.95 -4.36
N GLU A 19 -28.29 -10.87 -4.93
CA GLU A 19 -26.86 -10.54 -4.86
C GLU A 19 -26.42 -10.58 -3.38
N PRO A 20 -25.23 -11.14 -3.08
CA PRO A 20 -24.67 -11.04 -1.74
C PRO A 20 -24.48 -9.56 -1.36
N PRO A 21 -24.54 -9.22 -0.05
CA PRO A 21 -24.43 -7.84 0.39
C PRO A 21 -23.13 -7.21 -0.11
N ARG A 22 -23.27 -6.04 -0.77
CA ARG A 22 -22.14 -5.26 -1.29
C ARG A 22 -21.20 -4.90 -0.13
N PRO A 23 -19.88 -4.96 -0.32
CA PRO A 23 -18.94 -4.57 0.73
C PRO A 23 -19.17 -3.10 1.11
N ALA A 24 -19.07 -2.79 2.41
CA ALA A 24 -19.27 -1.45 2.93
C ALA A 24 -18.41 -0.43 2.17
N ARG A 25 -19.06 0.58 1.58
CA ARG A 25 -18.44 1.66 0.81
C ARG A 25 -17.48 2.44 1.73
N ASN A 26 -16.58 3.23 1.16
CA ASN A 26 -15.87 4.27 1.92
C ASN A 26 -16.92 5.31 2.35
N GLU A 27 -17.71 5.00 3.38
CA GLU A 27 -18.76 5.86 3.90
C GLU A 27 -18.15 6.78 4.95
N VAL A 28 -18.32 8.08 4.75
CA VAL A 28 -18.03 9.09 5.75
C VAL A 28 -19.07 8.91 6.86
N LYS A 29 -18.69 8.31 7.99
CA LYS A 29 -19.52 8.39 9.20
C LYS A 29 -19.46 9.84 9.73
N PRO A 30 -20.60 10.51 9.96
CA PRO A 30 -20.58 11.82 10.60
C PRO A 30 -19.96 11.68 11.99
N GLN A 31 -18.84 12.37 12.24
CA GLN A 31 -18.26 12.45 13.58
C GLN A 31 -19.19 13.26 14.47
N ALA A 32 -19.53 12.70 15.63
CA ALA A 32 -20.17 13.45 16.70
C ALA A 32 -19.24 14.57 17.16
N LYS A 33 -19.77 15.80 17.20
CA LYS A 33 -19.04 16.98 17.68
C LYS A 33 -18.52 16.73 19.10
N ALA A 34 -17.21 16.59 19.25
CA ALA A 34 -16.58 16.66 20.56
C ALA A 34 -16.71 18.10 21.06
N GLN A 35 -17.52 18.31 22.10
CA GLN A 35 -17.59 19.56 22.85
C GLN A 35 -16.25 19.80 23.52
N VAL A 36 -15.50 20.79 23.02
CA VAL A 36 -14.36 21.35 23.74
C VAL A 36 -14.90 22.35 24.76
N THR A 37 -15.04 21.90 26.00
CA THR A 37 -15.27 22.76 27.16
C THR A 37 -14.00 23.55 27.48
N ARG A 38 -14.06 24.88 27.35
CA ARG A 38 -13.06 25.82 27.87
C ARG A 38 -13.31 26.07 29.36
N PRO A 39 -12.27 26.10 30.22
CA PRO A 39 -12.37 26.76 31.51
C PRO A 39 -11.69 28.14 31.49
N GLY A 40 -12.50 29.18 31.75
CA GLY A 40 -12.27 30.21 32.77
C GLY A 40 -11.08 31.16 32.68
N MET A 41 -11.38 32.44 32.39
CA MET A 41 -10.57 33.62 32.75
C MET A 41 -10.84 34.05 34.20
N SER A 42 -9.77 34.33 34.96
CA SER A 42 -9.65 35.33 36.04
C SER A 42 -8.23 35.19 36.62
N GLY A 43 -7.41 36.20 36.92
CA GLY A 43 -7.57 37.64 36.99
C GLY A 43 -6.19 38.33 37.11
N VAL A 44 -6.25 39.61 37.37
CA VAL A 44 -5.27 40.69 37.16
C VAL A 44 -4.07 40.66 38.12
N SER A 45 -2.87 41.08 37.66
CA SER A 45 -2.06 42.10 38.37
C SER A 45 -0.95 42.66 37.47
N GLN A 46 -0.87 44.00 37.46
CA GLN A 46 0.18 44.83 36.88
C GLN A 46 1.48 44.75 37.69
N PHE A 47 2.64 44.92 37.03
CA PHE A 47 3.78 45.71 37.52
C PHE A 47 4.72 46.06 36.34
N GLU A 48 5.00 47.36 36.21
CA GLU A 48 5.96 47.97 35.29
C GLU A 48 7.43 47.69 35.68
N SER A 49 8.35 47.65 34.69
CA SER A 49 9.73 48.20 34.68
C SER A 49 10.49 47.79 33.38
N PRO A 50 11.63 48.42 32.99
CA PRO A 50 11.80 49.53 32.03
C PRO A 50 12.42 49.09 30.68
N PRO A 51 12.63 49.97 29.68
CA PRO A 51 13.17 49.57 28.37
C PRO A 51 14.64 49.17 28.48
N ALA A 52 14.98 47.98 27.97
CA ALA A 52 16.35 47.50 27.89
C ALA A 52 17.18 48.33 26.90
N ARG A 53 18.36 48.77 27.36
CA ARG A 53 19.41 49.46 26.59
C ARG A 53 19.83 48.64 25.37
N GLN A 54 19.94 49.31 24.22
CA GLN A 54 20.63 48.80 23.04
C GLN A 54 22.09 48.50 23.39
N GLN A 55 22.54 47.27 23.10
CA GLN A 55 23.96 46.93 23.12
C GLN A 55 24.65 47.40 21.83
N PRO A 56 25.95 47.73 21.86
CA PRO A 56 26.67 48.25 20.71
C PRO A 56 26.81 47.20 19.60
N VAL A 57 26.61 47.64 18.36
CA VAL A 57 26.81 46.86 17.14
C VAL A 57 28.29 46.46 17.04
N ALA A 58 28.58 45.17 17.16
CA ALA A 58 29.90 44.63 16.85
C ALA A 58 30.14 44.66 15.33
N LEU A 59 31.24 45.29 14.94
CA LEU A 59 31.70 45.43 13.56
C LEU A 59 32.19 44.08 12.99
N ASN A 60 31.68 43.75 11.80
CA ASN A 60 32.27 42.91 10.75
C ASN A 60 32.83 41.52 11.13
N ALA A 61 31.94 40.54 11.26
CA ALA A 61 32.25 39.21 10.73
C ALA A 61 32.06 39.25 9.19
N PRO A 62 32.91 38.61 8.37
CA PRO A 62 32.61 38.45 6.96
C PRO A 62 31.24 37.77 6.87
N ALA A 63 30.31 38.38 6.12
CA ALA A 63 28.98 37.83 5.94
C ALA A 63 29.13 36.37 5.54
N ALA A 64 28.71 35.44 6.41
CA ALA A 64 28.66 34.04 6.08
C ALA A 64 27.89 33.95 4.75
N LEU A 65 28.51 33.38 3.72
CA LEU A 65 27.86 33.13 2.44
C LEU A 65 26.48 32.56 2.75
N ALA A 66 25.42 33.18 2.22
CA ALA A 66 24.07 32.70 2.46
C ALA A 66 24.02 31.22 2.06
N ARG A 67 23.71 30.35 3.02
CA ARG A 67 23.54 28.91 2.79
C ARG A 67 22.05 28.63 2.75
N GLY A 68 21.64 27.81 1.79
CA GLY A 68 20.29 27.29 1.71
C GLY A 68 19.98 26.32 2.85
N PRO A 69 18.79 25.71 2.85
CA PRO A 69 18.41 24.73 3.86
C PRO A 69 19.41 23.57 3.91
N SER A 70 19.90 23.23 5.11
CA SER A 70 20.80 22.10 5.33
C SER A 70 20.09 21.03 6.15
N VAL A 71 20.20 19.77 5.72
CA VAL A 71 19.61 18.65 6.46
C VAL A 71 20.60 18.13 7.50
N ALA A 72 20.12 17.87 8.72
CA ALA A 72 20.95 17.40 9.81
C ALA A 72 21.56 16.01 9.47
N PRO A 73 22.90 15.83 9.54
CA PRO A 73 23.51 14.53 9.33
C PRO A 73 22.92 13.47 10.27
N GLY A 74 22.63 12.28 9.72
CA GLY A 74 22.02 11.18 10.46
C GLY A 74 20.51 11.31 10.70
N SER A 75 19.86 12.39 10.26
CA SER A 75 18.39 12.51 10.33
C SER A 75 17.65 11.82 9.18
N TYR A 76 18.38 11.23 8.23
CA TYR A 76 17.87 10.47 7.10
C TYR A 76 18.89 9.43 6.64
N PRO A 77 18.47 8.33 5.99
CA PRO A 77 19.40 7.35 5.46
C PRO A 77 20.16 7.91 4.25
N THR A 78 21.48 7.81 4.28
CA THR A 78 22.33 8.06 3.10
C THR A 78 22.10 6.99 2.02
N ALA A 79 22.65 7.19 0.82
CA ALA A 79 22.62 6.14 -0.22
C ALA A 79 23.27 4.82 0.24
N ALA A 80 24.26 4.88 1.14
CA ALA A 80 24.87 3.68 1.74
C ALA A 80 23.93 3.01 2.74
N ASP A 81 23.24 3.79 3.55
CA ASP A 81 22.26 3.28 4.53
C ASP A 81 21.08 2.61 3.84
N VAL A 82 20.60 3.17 2.73
CA VAL A 82 19.54 2.55 1.91
C VAL A 82 19.94 1.14 1.47
N ARG A 83 21.17 0.96 0.97
CA ARG A 83 21.71 -0.36 0.59
C ARG A 83 21.82 -1.30 1.79
N ASN A 84 22.28 -0.80 2.93
CA ASN A 84 22.38 -1.60 4.16
C ASN A 84 21.02 -2.09 4.66
N ILE A 85 20.02 -1.21 4.64
CA ILE A 85 18.63 -1.56 4.98
C ILE A 85 18.10 -2.60 4.01
N ALA A 86 18.28 -2.39 2.69
CA ALA A 86 17.84 -3.35 1.68
C ALA A 86 18.47 -4.74 1.87
N ALA A 87 19.73 -4.81 2.31
CA ALA A 87 20.46 -6.06 2.55
C ALA A 87 20.04 -6.81 3.84
N MET A 88 19.20 -6.23 4.70
CA MET A 88 18.71 -6.88 5.91
C MET A 88 17.96 -8.19 5.59
N GLN A 89 18.29 -9.27 6.31
CA GLN A 89 17.72 -10.59 6.04
C GLN A 89 16.33 -10.78 6.63
N ASP A 90 16.09 -10.27 7.84
CA ASP A 90 14.77 -10.30 8.46
C ASP A 90 13.82 -9.33 7.73
N PRO A 91 12.77 -9.81 7.03
CA PRO A 91 11.86 -8.97 6.28
C PRO A 91 11.03 -8.03 7.18
N VAL A 92 10.78 -8.42 8.43
CA VAL A 92 10.01 -7.59 9.37
C VAL A 92 10.87 -6.42 9.83
N ALA A 93 12.07 -6.70 10.35
CA ALA A 93 13.01 -5.64 10.73
C ALA A 93 13.36 -4.74 9.53
N ARG A 94 13.55 -5.32 8.34
CA ARG A 94 13.77 -4.57 7.10
C ARG A 94 12.62 -3.63 6.79
N ASN A 95 11.37 -4.11 6.81
CA ASN A 95 10.22 -3.26 6.52
C ASN A 95 10.07 -2.12 7.54
N HIS A 96 10.34 -2.35 8.83
CA HIS A 96 10.37 -1.28 9.82
C HIS A 96 11.40 -0.21 9.48
N ALA A 97 12.62 -0.63 9.11
CA ALA A 97 13.68 0.29 8.70
C ALA A 97 13.37 1.02 7.39
N ILE A 98 12.75 0.36 6.40
CA ILE A 98 12.27 0.97 5.16
C ILE A 98 11.18 2.02 5.45
N THR A 99 10.19 1.68 6.27
CA THR A 99 9.08 2.57 6.62
C THR A 99 9.60 3.83 7.32
N GLN A 100 10.50 3.67 8.29
CA GLN A 100 11.14 4.80 8.95
C GLN A 100 12.03 5.59 7.97
N GLY A 101 12.80 4.91 7.13
CA GLY A 101 13.66 5.53 6.12
C GLY A 101 12.89 6.40 5.13
N TYR A 102 11.70 5.97 4.68
CA TYR A 102 10.83 6.82 3.86
C TYR A 102 10.34 8.05 4.61
N SER A 103 9.98 7.92 5.89
CA SER A 103 9.55 9.07 6.70
C SER A 103 10.69 10.08 6.86
N ASP A 104 11.90 9.59 7.10
CA ASP A 104 13.09 10.42 7.26
C ASP A 104 13.50 11.10 5.94
N LEU A 105 13.47 10.37 4.82
CA LEU A 105 13.69 10.92 3.48
C LEU A 105 12.61 11.94 3.09
N SER A 106 11.35 11.69 3.44
CA SER A 106 10.25 12.63 3.23
C SER A 106 10.51 13.95 3.96
N ASN A 107 10.93 13.88 5.23
CA ASN A 107 11.27 15.06 6.02
C ASN A 107 12.51 15.79 5.49
N ALA A 108 13.55 15.05 5.09
CA ALA A 108 14.76 15.63 4.49
C ALA A 108 14.45 16.36 3.18
N MET A 109 13.66 15.75 2.29
CA MET A 109 13.15 16.41 1.09
C MET A 109 12.27 17.62 1.43
N GLY A 110 11.42 17.53 2.45
CA GLY A 110 10.58 18.64 2.90
C GLY A 110 11.38 19.85 3.38
N GLN A 111 12.60 19.67 3.91
CA GLN A 111 13.48 20.79 4.25
C GLN A 111 14.01 21.53 3.01
N LEU A 112 14.14 20.84 1.87
CA LEU A 112 14.57 21.43 0.60
C LEU A 112 13.40 22.01 -0.19
N LEU A 113 12.29 21.27 -0.24
CA LEU A 113 11.14 21.54 -1.10
C LEU A 113 10.04 22.35 -0.40
N GLY A 114 10.02 22.43 0.92
CA GLY A 114 8.85 22.84 1.69
C GLY A 114 7.93 21.67 2.02
N THR A 115 6.96 21.92 2.91
CA THR A 115 6.03 20.90 3.43
C THR A 115 4.57 21.16 3.03
N GLU A 116 4.33 22.20 2.23
CA GLU A 116 3.03 22.55 1.67
C GLU A 116 2.54 21.51 0.64
N ASN A 117 3.46 20.75 0.07
CA ASN A 117 3.22 19.67 -0.88
C ASN A 117 3.99 18.42 -0.45
N ALA A 118 3.29 17.31 -0.27
CA ALA A 118 3.86 16.01 -0.04
C ALA A 118 4.76 15.60 -1.21
N ASN A 119 5.98 15.15 -0.92
CA ASN A 119 6.83 14.44 -1.88
C ASN A 119 6.46 12.94 -1.89
N TRP A 120 6.95 12.19 -2.88
CA TRP A 120 6.59 10.78 -3.06
C TRP A 120 6.95 9.91 -1.84
N SER A 121 8.08 10.17 -1.17
CA SER A 121 8.48 9.42 0.05
C SER A 121 7.46 9.57 1.19
N THR A 122 6.70 10.66 1.22
CA THR A 122 5.60 10.86 2.16
C THR A 122 4.51 9.81 1.96
N PHE A 123 4.08 9.57 0.71
CA PHE A 123 3.12 8.52 0.39
C PHE A 123 3.70 7.11 0.60
N ALA A 124 4.97 6.92 0.22
CA ALA A 124 5.67 5.65 0.36
C ALA A 124 5.79 5.21 1.83
N THR A 125 5.90 6.15 2.77
CA THR A 125 5.88 5.88 4.22
C THR A 125 4.62 5.10 4.61
N TRP A 126 3.44 5.58 4.20
CA TRP A 126 2.16 4.98 4.55
C TRP A 126 1.91 3.67 3.80
N ALA A 127 2.28 3.61 2.51
CA ALA A 127 2.23 2.39 1.73
C ALA A 127 3.14 1.29 2.32
N SER A 128 4.37 1.64 2.73
CA SER A 128 5.31 0.70 3.36
C SER A 128 4.84 0.24 4.74
N LYS A 129 4.25 1.16 5.54
CA LYS A 129 3.63 0.81 6.82
C LYS A 129 2.50 -0.21 6.63
N GLN A 130 1.65 0.00 5.63
CA GLN A 130 0.58 -0.94 5.30
C GLN A 130 1.12 -2.28 4.80
N ALA A 131 2.16 -2.27 3.95
CA ALA A 131 2.85 -3.48 3.53
C ALA A 131 3.39 -4.27 4.74
N GLY A 132 3.85 -3.57 5.78
CA GLY A 132 4.31 -4.16 7.04
C GLY A 132 3.26 -5.02 7.75
N VAL A 133 1.98 -4.67 7.68
CA VAL A 133 0.89 -5.48 8.26
C VAL A 133 0.86 -6.87 7.62
N SER A 134 0.99 -6.93 6.29
CA SER A 134 1.06 -8.18 5.53
C SER A 134 2.35 -8.94 5.82
N ILE A 135 3.49 -8.25 5.92
CA ILE A 135 4.80 -8.86 6.17
C ILE A 135 4.88 -9.51 7.55
N ARG A 136 4.26 -8.88 8.58
CA ARG A 136 4.19 -9.42 9.94
C ARG A 136 3.10 -10.49 10.12
N GLY A 137 2.21 -10.67 9.15
CA GLY A 137 1.13 -11.65 9.21
C GLY A 137 0.06 -11.35 10.26
N GLU A 138 -0.10 -10.10 10.67
CA GLU A 138 -0.90 -9.70 11.84
C GLU A 138 -2.41 -10.00 11.69
N ASP A 139 -2.92 -9.94 10.46
CA ASP A 139 -4.36 -9.96 10.17
C ASP A 139 -4.79 -11.17 9.32
N MET A 140 -3.95 -11.59 8.39
CA MET A 140 -4.31 -12.52 7.32
C MET A 140 -4.73 -13.93 7.79
N PRO A 141 -4.04 -14.59 8.75
CA PRO A 141 -4.40 -15.93 9.20
C PRO A 141 -5.79 -15.99 9.85
N LYS A 142 -6.13 -14.97 10.64
CA LYS A 142 -7.43 -14.89 11.33
C LYS A 142 -8.55 -14.63 10.32
N PHE A 143 -8.40 -13.64 9.44
CA PHE A 143 -9.39 -13.36 8.40
C PHE A 143 -9.63 -14.56 7.48
N PHE A 144 -8.57 -15.27 7.09
CA PHE A 144 -8.68 -16.47 6.28
C PHE A 144 -9.44 -17.59 7.00
N THR A 145 -9.09 -17.86 8.26
CA THR A 145 -9.76 -18.89 9.08
C THR A 145 -11.24 -18.59 9.27
N ASP A 146 -11.58 -17.34 9.56
CA ASP A 146 -12.97 -16.92 9.76
C ASP A 146 -13.77 -16.99 8.43
N ALA A 147 -13.15 -16.62 7.31
CA ALA A 147 -13.76 -16.71 5.98
C ALA A 147 -14.02 -18.17 5.55
N LEU A 148 -13.12 -19.10 5.87
CA LEU A 148 -13.31 -20.52 5.59
C LEU A 148 -14.49 -21.11 6.36
N LYS A 149 -14.65 -20.75 7.65
CA LYS A 149 -15.77 -21.23 8.49
C LYS A 149 -17.14 -20.79 7.97
N GLY A 150 -17.20 -19.63 7.30
CA GLY A 150 -18.44 -19.09 6.73
C GLY A 150 -18.71 -19.45 5.27
N ALA A 151 -17.85 -20.26 4.63
CA ALA A 151 -17.96 -20.55 3.20
C ALA A 151 -18.67 -21.88 2.94
N ASP A 152 -19.95 -21.83 2.52
CA ASP A 152 -20.72 -23.01 2.09
C ASP A 152 -20.04 -23.77 0.94
N GLY A 153 -19.31 -23.04 0.08
CA GLY A 153 -18.52 -23.59 -1.01
C GLY A 153 -17.29 -24.42 -0.58
N VAL A 154 -16.97 -24.47 0.72
CA VAL A 154 -15.90 -25.30 1.29
C VAL A 154 -16.49 -26.45 2.11
N MET A 155 -17.48 -26.17 2.95
CA MET A 155 -18.04 -27.15 3.89
C MET A 155 -18.74 -28.32 3.20
N GLY A 156 -19.55 -28.07 2.16
CA GLY A 156 -20.25 -29.11 1.41
C GLY A 156 -19.31 -30.06 0.65
N PRO A 157 -18.30 -29.55 -0.09
CA PRO A 157 -17.26 -30.37 -0.67
C PRO A 157 -16.44 -31.17 0.35
N MET A 158 -16.10 -30.59 1.51
CA MET A 158 -15.34 -31.29 2.54
C MET A 158 -16.04 -32.55 3.04
N SER A 159 -17.36 -32.51 3.25
CA SER A 159 -18.09 -33.71 3.71
C SER A 159 -18.00 -34.87 2.71
N LYS A 160 -17.95 -34.58 1.41
CA LYS A 160 -17.78 -35.61 0.37
C LYS A 160 -16.39 -36.22 0.38
N VAL A 161 -15.37 -35.42 0.68
CA VAL A 161 -13.99 -35.91 0.86
C VAL A 161 -13.92 -36.78 2.10
N ASP A 162 -14.48 -36.35 3.23
CA ASP A 162 -14.52 -37.14 4.45
C ASP A 162 -15.25 -38.48 4.27
N ASP A 163 -16.36 -38.50 3.54
CA ASP A 163 -17.07 -39.74 3.19
C ASP A 163 -16.21 -40.70 2.37
N LEU A 164 -15.42 -40.17 1.41
CA LEU A 164 -14.50 -40.95 0.61
C LEU A 164 -13.35 -41.50 1.47
N LEU A 165 -12.72 -40.65 2.29
CA LEU A 165 -11.63 -41.05 3.17
C LEU A 165 -12.10 -42.13 4.16
N ARG A 166 -13.30 -41.96 4.74
CA ARG A 166 -13.92 -42.96 5.62
C ARG A 166 -14.12 -44.30 4.91
N LYS A 167 -14.57 -44.30 3.64
CA LYS A 167 -14.71 -45.53 2.84
C LYS A 167 -13.37 -46.20 2.54
N LEU A 168 -12.28 -45.44 2.50
CA LEU A 168 -10.91 -45.93 2.33
C LEU A 168 -10.25 -46.34 3.66
N GLY A 169 -10.95 -46.22 4.79
CA GLY A 169 -10.40 -46.51 6.12
C GLY A 169 -9.42 -45.43 6.62
N LEU A 170 -9.46 -44.24 6.04
CA LEU A 170 -8.61 -43.10 6.38
C LEU A 170 -9.35 -42.18 7.38
N PRO A 171 -8.61 -41.46 8.24
CA PRO A 171 -9.20 -40.39 9.03
C PRO A 171 -9.73 -39.26 8.13
N SER A 172 -10.62 -38.43 8.66
CA SER A 172 -11.02 -37.18 7.99
C SER A 172 -9.80 -36.30 7.74
N LEU A 173 -9.89 -35.41 6.76
CA LEU A 173 -8.81 -34.44 6.50
C LEU A 173 -8.51 -33.65 7.78
N PRO A 174 -7.24 -33.56 8.22
CA PRO A 174 -6.90 -32.72 9.34
C PRO A 174 -7.14 -31.26 8.95
N LEU A 175 -7.99 -30.55 9.69
CA LEU A 175 -8.15 -29.10 9.53
C LEU A 175 -6.81 -28.35 9.65
N GLY A 176 -5.83 -28.97 10.34
CA GLY A 176 -4.45 -28.49 10.42
C GLY A 176 -3.70 -28.43 9.08
N ASP A 177 -4.00 -29.31 8.13
CA ASP A 177 -3.32 -29.35 6.82
C ASP A 177 -3.89 -28.31 5.84
N ILE A 178 -5.19 -28.01 5.96
CA ILE A 178 -5.78 -26.86 5.27
C ILE A 178 -5.21 -25.55 5.84
N ALA A 179 -5.03 -25.48 7.16
CA ALA A 179 -4.42 -24.32 7.80
C ALA A 179 -2.94 -24.16 7.43
N SER A 180 -2.16 -25.25 7.33
CA SER A 180 -0.75 -25.21 6.91
C SER A 180 -0.61 -24.75 5.45
N ALA A 181 -1.44 -25.27 4.54
CA ALA A 181 -1.48 -24.83 3.15
C ALA A 181 -1.90 -23.37 3.00
N GLY A 182 -2.86 -22.93 3.80
CA GLY A 182 -3.23 -21.52 3.87
C GLY A 182 -2.08 -20.66 4.37
N ASN A 183 -1.36 -21.10 5.41
CA ASN A 183 -0.22 -20.38 5.96
C ASN A 183 0.94 -20.27 4.96
N GLU A 184 1.25 -21.33 4.22
CA GLU A 184 2.27 -21.29 3.16
C GLU A 184 1.89 -20.32 2.03
N ALA A 185 0.63 -20.37 1.59
CA ALA A 185 0.12 -19.41 0.60
C ALA A 185 0.21 -17.96 1.11
N LEU A 186 -0.14 -17.72 2.38
CA LEU A 186 0.01 -16.40 3.02
C LEU A 186 1.48 -15.96 3.08
N GLN A 187 2.39 -16.86 3.45
CA GLN A 187 3.84 -16.57 3.49
C GLN A 187 4.38 -16.20 2.10
N ASN A 188 3.91 -16.85 1.04
CA ASN A 188 4.29 -16.50 -0.33
C ASN A 188 3.84 -15.09 -0.73
N VAL A 189 2.63 -14.69 -0.33
CA VAL A 189 2.12 -13.32 -0.52
C VAL A 189 2.94 -12.31 0.29
N SER A 190 3.16 -12.58 1.58
CA SER A 190 3.97 -11.73 2.46
C SER A 190 5.39 -11.56 1.93
N LYS A 191 6.00 -12.64 1.40
CA LYS A 191 7.31 -12.60 0.78
C LYS A 191 7.33 -11.74 -0.48
N ALA A 192 6.36 -11.89 -1.37
CA ALA A 192 6.26 -11.06 -2.57
C ALA A 192 6.13 -9.57 -2.23
N ILE A 193 5.33 -9.23 -1.22
CA ILE A 193 5.19 -7.85 -0.71
C ILE A 193 6.50 -7.35 -0.11
N ALA A 194 7.18 -8.16 0.71
CA ALA A 194 8.47 -7.80 1.32
C ALA A 194 9.58 -7.58 0.29
N ASP A 195 9.62 -8.40 -0.77
CA ASP A 195 10.60 -8.31 -1.84
C ASP A 195 10.31 -7.08 -2.73
N GLY A 196 9.05 -6.79 -3.03
CA GLY A 196 8.63 -5.59 -3.75
C GLY A 196 8.94 -4.30 -2.99
N ASN A 197 8.61 -4.24 -1.69
CA ASN A 197 8.91 -3.07 -0.86
C ASN A 197 10.43 -2.82 -0.74
N LYS A 198 11.24 -3.89 -0.65
CA LYS A 198 12.71 -3.79 -0.72
C LYS A 198 13.17 -3.19 -2.04
N LEU A 199 12.71 -3.73 -3.17
CA LEU A 199 13.12 -3.28 -4.51
C LEU A 199 12.91 -1.78 -4.68
N VAL A 200 11.71 -1.31 -4.33
CA VAL A 200 11.35 0.11 -4.48
C VAL A 200 12.18 0.99 -3.56
N PHE A 201 12.40 0.58 -2.31
CA PHE A 201 13.20 1.38 -1.39
C PHE A 201 14.67 1.46 -1.82
N GLU A 202 15.24 0.35 -2.25
CA GLU A 202 16.62 0.28 -2.72
C GLU A 202 16.86 1.18 -3.94
N GLU A 203 15.88 1.27 -4.84
CA GLU A 203 16.00 2.07 -6.05
C GLU A 203 15.57 3.53 -5.84
N VAL A 204 14.31 3.75 -5.46
CA VAL A 204 13.75 5.11 -5.34
C VAL A 204 14.30 5.81 -4.10
N GLY A 205 14.39 5.10 -2.97
CA GLY A 205 14.95 5.66 -1.73
C GLY A 205 16.40 6.12 -1.89
N GLN A 206 17.20 5.40 -2.70
CA GLN A 206 18.57 5.80 -3.00
C GLN A 206 18.62 7.14 -3.75
N GLU A 207 17.74 7.36 -4.73
CA GLU A 207 17.71 8.62 -5.48
C GLU A 207 17.19 9.78 -4.63
N PHE A 208 16.26 9.52 -3.72
CA PHE A 208 15.84 10.50 -2.70
C PHE A 208 17.02 10.93 -1.80
N ALA A 209 17.81 9.96 -1.31
CA ALA A 209 19.01 10.26 -0.53
C ALA A 209 20.04 11.06 -1.33
N ARG A 210 20.31 10.63 -2.58
CA ARG A 210 21.26 11.30 -3.48
C ARG A 210 20.84 12.72 -3.81
N PHE A 211 19.54 12.98 -3.99
CA PHE A 211 19.00 14.32 -4.22
C PHE A 211 19.28 15.23 -3.03
N VAL A 212 18.95 14.77 -1.81
CA VAL A 212 19.21 15.54 -0.59
C VAL A 212 20.70 15.83 -0.43
N GLU A 213 21.57 14.82 -0.61
CA GLU A 213 23.02 14.97 -0.53
C GLU A 213 23.56 15.99 -1.54
N THR A 214 22.99 16.00 -2.75
CA THR A 214 23.45 16.86 -3.85
C THR A 214 23.03 18.31 -3.68
N PHE A 215 21.76 18.57 -3.31
CA PHE A 215 21.17 19.91 -3.38
C PHE A 215 21.03 20.62 -2.02
N GLN A 216 21.26 19.93 -0.90
CA GLN A 216 21.26 20.61 0.40
C GLN A 216 22.27 21.77 0.43
N GLY A 217 21.87 22.89 1.04
CA GLY A 217 22.67 24.11 1.14
C GLY A 217 22.61 25.02 -0.09
N ASP A 218 21.99 24.60 -1.19
CA ASP A 218 21.84 25.45 -2.38
C ASP A 218 20.82 26.57 -2.14
N THR A 219 21.14 27.78 -2.62
CA THR A 219 20.28 28.96 -2.51
C THR A 219 19.58 29.35 -3.81
N GLN A 220 20.00 28.78 -4.94
CA GLN A 220 19.50 29.11 -6.26
C GLN A 220 19.60 27.92 -7.21
N PHE A 221 18.77 27.92 -8.25
CA PHE A 221 18.80 26.90 -9.29
C PHE A 221 20.09 27.01 -10.12
N ASP A 222 20.80 25.90 -10.24
CA ASP A 222 21.99 25.75 -11.08
C ASP A 222 21.73 24.68 -12.15
N ALA A 223 21.54 25.12 -13.39
CA ALA A 223 21.23 24.23 -14.51
C ALA A 223 22.34 23.21 -14.79
N ALA A 224 23.61 23.60 -14.65
CA ALA A 224 24.74 22.72 -14.92
C ALA A 224 24.86 21.64 -13.83
N LYS A 225 24.66 22.02 -12.56
CA LYS A 225 24.62 21.07 -11.44
C LYS A 225 23.46 20.09 -11.58
N VAL A 226 22.28 20.56 -11.98
CA VAL A 226 21.12 19.70 -12.25
C VAL A 226 21.40 18.75 -13.41
N GLU A 227 21.94 19.24 -14.52
CA GLU A 227 22.31 18.39 -15.66
C GLU A 227 23.32 17.30 -15.25
N GLN A 228 24.36 17.67 -14.49
CA GLN A 228 25.32 16.72 -13.94
C GLN A 228 24.64 15.67 -13.06
N TYR A 229 23.77 16.09 -12.13
CA TYR A 229 23.00 15.17 -11.31
C TYR A 229 22.12 14.22 -12.14
N LEU A 230 21.47 14.74 -13.18
CA LEU A 230 20.56 13.98 -14.06
C LEU A 230 21.30 13.04 -15.02
N SER A 231 22.54 13.36 -15.40
CA SER A 231 23.41 12.47 -16.21
C SER A 231 23.82 11.20 -15.48
N GLY A 232 23.72 11.18 -14.14
CA GLY A 232 24.00 10.01 -13.31
C GLY A 232 22.90 8.95 -13.32
N PHE A 233 21.71 9.24 -13.88
CA PHE A 233 20.64 8.24 -13.97
C PHE A 233 20.93 7.22 -15.09
N PRO A 234 20.71 5.92 -14.82
CA PRO A 234 20.73 4.88 -15.85
C PRO A 234 19.74 5.15 -17.00
N ALA A 235 20.10 4.75 -18.22
CA ALA A 235 19.30 4.99 -19.42
C ALA A 235 17.93 4.27 -19.39
N ASP A 236 17.81 3.18 -18.63
CA ASP A 236 16.59 2.41 -18.41
C ASP A 236 15.66 3.02 -17.35
N LYS A 237 16.01 4.18 -16.76
CA LYS A 237 15.20 4.87 -15.74
C LYS A 237 14.81 6.30 -16.15
N PRO A 238 14.23 6.51 -17.35
CA PRO A 238 13.91 7.85 -17.84
C PRO A 238 12.89 8.58 -16.95
N LEU A 239 11.88 7.87 -16.43
CA LEU A 239 10.86 8.45 -15.55
C LEU A 239 11.45 8.97 -14.23
N LEU A 240 12.38 8.22 -13.61
CA LEU A 240 13.07 8.71 -12.42
C LEU A 240 13.93 9.92 -12.76
N LYS A 241 14.71 9.88 -13.84
CA LYS A 241 15.50 11.04 -14.28
C LYS A 241 14.63 12.29 -14.44
N GLU A 242 13.52 12.18 -15.15
CA GLU A 242 12.58 13.29 -15.34
C GLU A 242 11.97 13.78 -14.01
N SER A 243 11.52 12.86 -13.16
CA SER A 243 10.90 13.20 -11.87
C SER A 243 11.81 14.03 -10.96
N PHE A 244 13.09 13.65 -10.83
CA PHE A 244 14.03 14.39 -10.01
C PHE A 244 14.47 15.71 -10.66
N GLY A 245 14.39 15.81 -11.99
CA GLY A 245 14.49 17.10 -12.69
C GLY A 245 13.37 18.05 -12.27
N HIS A 246 12.14 17.57 -12.18
CA HIS A 246 11.00 18.36 -11.70
C HIS A 246 11.10 18.70 -10.20
N TYR A 247 11.62 17.81 -9.34
CA TYR A 247 11.93 18.18 -7.95
C TYR A 247 12.99 19.29 -7.88
N ALA A 248 14.05 19.24 -8.69
CA ALA A 248 15.05 20.30 -8.73
C ALA A 248 14.45 21.64 -9.17
N GLN A 249 13.51 21.65 -10.12
CA GLN A 249 12.76 22.84 -10.50
C GLN A 249 11.86 23.34 -9.34
N ALA A 250 11.10 22.44 -8.71
CA ALA A 250 10.18 22.75 -7.62
C ALA A 250 10.88 23.34 -6.38
N MET A 251 12.14 22.94 -6.12
CA MET A 251 12.95 23.45 -5.01
C MET A 251 13.10 24.97 -5.05
N PHE A 252 13.20 25.57 -6.24
CA PHE A 252 13.44 27.00 -6.41
C PHE A 252 12.25 27.77 -7.02
N GLU A 253 11.15 27.09 -7.33
CA GLU A 253 9.92 27.71 -7.81
C GLU A 253 9.24 28.51 -6.68
N LYS A 254 8.79 29.72 -7.03
CA LYS A 254 8.18 30.69 -6.10
C LYS A 254 6.68 30.78 -6.28
N ASP A 255 6.17 30.50 -7.48
CA ASP A 255 4.74 30.43 -7.74
C ASP A 255 4.17 29.14 -7.11
N PRO A 256 3.25 29.26 -6.14
CA PRO A 256 2.73 28.09 -5.43
C PRO A 256 1.90 27.15 -6.33
N ASN A 257 1.25 27.66 -7.38
CA ASN A 257 0.54 26.80 -8.35
C ASN A 257 1.56 25.97 -9.14
N LYS A 258 2.57 26.63 -9.73
CA LYS A 258 3.60 25.94 -10.51
C LYS A 258 4.38 24.94 -9.68
N LYS A 259 4.71 25.30 -8.44
CA LYS A 259 5.39 24.41 -7.50
C LYS A 259 4.54 23.19 -7.18
N ALA A 260 3.25 23.37 -6.89
CA ALA A 260 2.35 22.25 -6.62
C ALA A 260 2.24 21.30 -7.83
N GLU A 261 2.15 21.83 -9.05
CA GLU A 261 2.10 21.02 -10.27
C GLU A 261 3.42 20.31 -10.57
N LEU A 262 4.57 20.95 -10.36
CA LEU A 262 5.89 20.31 -10.48
C LEU A 262 6.05 19.16 -9.47
N MET A 263 5.58 19.37 -8.23
CA MET A 263 5.59 18.34 -7.19
C MET A 263 4.69 17.16 -7.56
N LEU A 264 3.49 17.41 -8.07
CA LEU A 264 2.57 16.36 -8.52
C LEU A 264 3.17 15.59 -9.71
N LEU A 265 3.70 16.30 -10.71
CA LEU A 265 4.35 15.70 -11.87
C LEU A 265 5.53 14.81 -11.48
N ALA A 266 6.37 15.28 -10.56
CA ALA A 266 7.47 14.48 -10.02
C ALA A 266 6.94 13.23 -9.32
N ASN A 267 5.97 13.37 -8.42
CA ASN A 267 5.38 12.27 -7.67
C ASN A 267 4.75 11.21 -8.61
N ASP A 268 3.97 11.64 -9.60
CA ASP A 268 3.28 10.76 -10.54
C ASP A 268 4.27 9.99 -11.42
N LYS A 269 5.37 10.62 -11.84
CA LYS A 269 6.44 9.93 -12.60
C LYS A 269 7.20 8.92 -11.74
N VAL A 270 7.53 9.25 -10.49
CA VAL A 270 8.09 8.28 -9.55
C VAL A 270 7.12 7.13 -9.34
N GLY A 271 5.84 7.42 -9.11
CA GLY A 271 4.78 6.42 -8.95
C GLY A 271 4.64 5.52 -10.17
N LEU A 272 4.63 6.07 -11.38
CA LEU A 272 4.52 5.28 -12.61
C LEU A 272 5.73 4.33 -12.78
N HIS A 273 6.94 4.84 -12.54
CA HIS A 273 8.16 4.02 -12.56
C HIS A 273 8.07 2.88 -11.56
N GLU A 274 7.79 3.21 -10.30
CA GLU A 274 7.69 2.28 -9.19
C GLU A 274 6.61 1.21 -9.42
N GLN A 275 5.41 1.62 -9.83
CA GLN A 275 4.30 0.70 -10.08
C GLN A 275 4.53 -0.21 -11.28
N THR A 276 5.33 0.23 -12.26
CA THR A 276 5.77 -0.62 -13.38
C THR A 276 6.73 -1.69 -12.89
N GLN A 277 7.72 -1.32 -12.08
CA GLN A 277 8.69 -2.26 -11.50
C GLN A 277 8.04 -3.25 -10.52
N LEU A 278 6.97 -2.85 -9.83
CA LEU A 278 6.22 -3.71 -8.91
C LEU A 278 5.32 -4.75 -9.61
N GLN A 279 5.03 -4.61 -10.90
CA GLN A 279 4.11 -5.49 -11.62
C GLN A 279 4.34 -6.99 -11.35
N PRO A 280 5.56 -7.57 -11.49
CA PRO A 280 5.79 -8.99 -11.22
C PRO A 280 5.53 -9.39 -9.75
N TYR A 281 5.76 -8.49 -8.79
CA TYR A 281 5.51 -8.76 -7.36
C TYR A 281 4.02 -8.71 -7.03
N VAL A 282 3.30 -7.75 -7.62
CA VAL A 282 1.84 -7.63 -7.51
C VAL A 282 1.17 -8.87 -8.12
N GLU A 283 1.59 -9.28 -9.31
CA GLU A 283 1.10 -10.51 -9.95
C GLU A 283 1.44 -11.74 -9.13
N LYS A 284 2.66 -11.87 -8.63
CA LYS A 284 3.06 -13.00 -7.77
C LYS A 284 2.24 -13.06 -6.48
N ALA A 285 1.90 -11.92 -5.89
CA ALA A 285 1.08 -11.86 -4.69
C ALA A 285 -0.40 -12.18 -4.96
N LEU A 286 -0.98 -11.64 -6.04
CA LEU A 286 -2.42 -11.82 -6.35
C LEU A 286 -2.73 -13.14 -7.06
N ASN A 287 -1.81 -13.60 -7.91
CA ASN A 287 -1.92 -14.80 -8.74
C ASN A 287 -1.02 -15.93 -8.25
N SER A 288 -0.58 -15.88 -6.97
CA SER A 288 0.14 -16.99 -6.34
C SER A 288 -0.60 -18.30 -6.66
N PRO A 289 0.08 -19.41 -6.99
CA PRO A 289 -0.54 -20.68 -7.38
C PRO A 289 -1.15 -21.40 -6.17
N VAL A 290 -1.94 -20.66 -5.41
CA VAL A 290 -2.65 -21.04 -4.19
C VAL A 290 -3.39 -22.35 -4.40
N LYS A 291 -4.04 -22.49 -5.56
CA LYS A 291 -4.74 -23.72 -5.96
C LYS A 291 -3.80 -24.93 -6.00
N ASP A 292 -2.59 -24.79 -6.56
CA ASP A 292 -1.63 -25.87 -6.66
C ASP A 292 -0.97 -26.15 -5.30
N THR A 293 -0.63 -25.11 -4.52
CA THR A 293 -0.15 -25.26 -3.13
C THR A 293 -1.17 -26.04 -2.27
N PHE A 294 -2.45 -25.68 -2.33
CA PHE A 294 -3.51 -26.41 -1.61
C PHE A 294 -3.65 -27.85 -2.12
N ARG A 295 -3.63 -28.06 -3.44
CA ARG A 295 -3.74 -29.41 -4.03
C ARG A 295 -2.60 -30.30 -3.55
N ASP A 296 -1.35 -29.82 -3.65
CA ASP A 296 -0.16 -30.61 -3.39
C ASP A 296 -0.09 -31.02 -1.92
N ILE A 297 -0.37 -30.11 -0.98
CA ILE A 297 -0.36 -30.41 0.46
C ILE A 297 -1.45 -31.42 0.83
N LEU A 298 -2.68 -31.22 0.34
CA LEU A 298 -3.77 -32.16 0.61
C LEU A 298 -3.50 -33.54 -0.01
N LYS A 299 -2.93 -33.57 -1.22
CA LYS A 299 -2.57 -34.81 -1.90
C LYS A 299 -1.46 -35.55 -1.17
N GLN A 300 -0.37 -34.88 -0.80
CA GLN A 300 0.73 -35.46 -0.03
C GLN A 300 0.25 -36.04 1.31
N THR A 301 -0.67 -35.34 1.98
CA THR A 301 -1.29 -35.80 3.21
C THR A 301 -2.07 -37.10 3.00
N VAL A 302 -2.97 -37.12 2.01
CA VAL A 302 -3.78 -38.31 1.71
C VAL A 302 -2.88 -39.48 1.25
N GLU A 303 -1.86 -39.21 0.45
CA GLU A 303 -0.87 -40.21 0.02
C GLU A 303 -0.10 -40.80 1.21
N ALA A 304 0.35 -39.97 2.15
CA ALA A 304 1.03 -40.42 3.36
C ALA A 304 0.12 -41.30 4.22
N GLN A 305 -1.14 -40.92 4.41
CA GLN A 305 -2.11 -41.72 5.17
C GLN A 305 -2.41 -43.05 4.47
N ILE A 306 -2.57 -43.06 3.15
CA ILE A 306 -2.76 -44.29 2.35
C ILE A 306 -1.56 -45.22 2.49
N ASN A 307 -0.34 -44.67 2.46
CA ASN A 307 0.88 -45.46 2.62
C ASN A 307 1.03 -46.06 4.02
N ALA A 308 0.46 -45.42 5.04
CA ALA A 308 0.46 -45.91 6.41
C ALA A 308 -0.59 -47.00 6.69
N LEU A 309 -1.53 -47.26 5.76
CA LEU A 309 -2.53 -48.31 5.94
C LEU A 309 -1.91 -49.72 5.87
N PRO A 310 -2.43 -50.70 6.64
CA PRO A 310 -2.02 -52.08 6.51
C PRO A 310 -2.45 -52.67 5.16
N PHE A 311 -1.74 -53.70 4.70
CA PHE A 311 -2.18 -54.50 3.57
C PHE A 311 -3.49 -55.24 3.92
N PRO A 312 -4.49 -55.33 3.00
CA PRO A 312 -4.50 -54.84 1.62
C PRO A 312 -5.11 -53.43 1.45
N ALA A 313 -5.46 -52.74 2.53
CA ALA A 313 -6.12 -51.43 2.47
C ALA A 313 -5.26 -50.36 1.76
N ASN A 314 -3.93 -50.42 1.92
CA ASN A 314 -3.01 -49.56 1.19
C ASN A 314 -3.06 -49.75 -0.34
N LEU A 315 -3.30 -50.95 -0.85
CA LEU A 315 -3.44 -51.21 -2.29
C LEU A 315 -4.72 -50.59 -2.84
N ALA A 316 -5.83 -50.69 -2.09
CA ALA A 316 -7.09 -50.04 -2.46
C ALA A 316 -6.94 -48.52 -2.50
N GLY A 317 -6.27 -47.93 -1.50
CA GLY A 317 -5.95 -46.49 -1.49
C GLY A 317 -5.05 -46.07 -2.65
N LYS A 318 -3.98 -46.82 -2.95
CA LYS A 318 -3.10 -46.56 -4.09
C LYS A 318 -3.82 -46.67 -5.44
N ALA A 319 -4.77 -47.60 -5.57
CA ALA A 319 -5.62 -47.69 -6.74
C ALA A 319 -6.54 -46.46 -6.86
N ALA A 320 -7.14 -46.00 -5.76
CA ALA A 320 -7.96 -44.78 -5.74
C ALA A 320 -7.17 -43.52 -6.15
N LEU A 321 -5.90 -43.40 -5.74
CA LEU A 321 -4.98 -42.35 -6.21
C LEU A 321 -4.72 -42.47 -7.71
N LYS A 322 -4.33 -43.67 -8.18
CA LYS A 322 -3.97 -43.90 -9.60
C LYS A 322 -5.15 -43.67 -10.56
N THR A 323 -6.38 -43.92 -10.10
CA THR A 323 -7.61 -43.71 -10.88
C THR A 323 -8.06 -42.24 -10.92
N GLY A 324 -7.44 -41.36 -10.13
CA GLY A 324 -7.84 -39.95 -10.02
C GLY A 324 -9.08 -39.71 -9.16
N LEU A 325 -9.59 -40.73 -8.46
CA LEU A 325 -10.77 -40.60 -7.59
C LEU A 325 -10.52 -39.62 -6.43
N VAL A 326 -9.32 -39.67 -5.85
CA VAL A 326 -8.88 -38.75 -4.80
C VAL A 326 -8.77 -37.31 -5.36
N ASP A 327 -8.14 -37.14 -6.53
CA ASP A 327 -8.01 -35.82 -7.16
C ASP A 327 -9.39 -35.22 -7.48
N ALA A 328 -10.32 -36.04 -7.99
CA ALA A 328 -11.70 -35.61 -8.29
C ALA A 328 -12.48 -35.18 -7.03
N ALA A 329 -12.24 -35.83 -5.90
CA ALA A 329 -12.86 -35.47 -4.61
C ALA A 329 -12.23 -34.21 -4.00
N LEU A 330 -10.91 -34.04 -4.10
CA LEU A 330 -10.19 -32.88 -3.55
C LEU A 330 -10.41 -31.60 -4.37
N ASN A 331 -10.54 -31.70 -5.71
CA ASN A 331 -10.62 -30.52 -6.59
C ASN A 331 -11.68 -29.48 -6.17
N PRO A 332 -12.94 -29.86 -5.84
CA PRO A 332 -13.94 -28.90 -5.39
C PRO A 332 -13.59 -28.22 -4.05
N VAL A 333 -12.94 -28.93 -3.12
CA VAL A 333 -12.44 -28.34 -1.87
C VAL A 333 -11.32 -27.35 -2.16
N VAL A 334 -10.36 -27.74 -2.99
CA VAL A 334 -9.25 -26.90 -3.43
C VAL A 334 -9.75 -25.65 -4.13
N ASP A 335 -10.74 -25.76 -5.02
CA ASP A 335 -11.36 -24.62 -5.70
C ASP A 335 -12.09 -23.69 -4.72
N GLY A 336 -12.83 -24.24 -3.76
CA GLY A 336 -13.51 -23.46 -2.72
C GLY A 336 -12.53 -22.68 -1.87
N VAL A 337 -11.49 -23.35 -1.34
CA VAL A 337 -10.48 -22.76 -0.47
C VAL A 337 -9.64 -21.73 -1.22
N ALA A 338 -9.22 -22.01 -2.47
CA ALA A 338 -8.48 -21.06 -3.29
C ALA A 338 -9.30 -19.79 -3.60
N ASN A 339 -10.61 -19.92 -3.83
CA ASN A 339 -11.49 -18.78 -4.03
C ASN A 339 -11.64 -17.93 -2.75
N VAL A 340 -11.78 -18.57 -1.58
CA VAL A 340 -11.80 -17.87 -0.29
C VAL A 340 -10.47 -17.14 -0.06
N PHE A 341 -9.35 -17.81 -0.29
CA PHE A 341 -8.02 -17.21 -0.16
C PHE A 341 -7.88 -15.98 -1.07
N ARG A 342 -8.21 -16.11 -2.36
CA ARG A 342 -8.13 -15.02 -3.33
C ARG A 342 -8.93 -13.80 -2.87
N ARG A 343 -10.14 -14.02 -2.33
CA ARG A 343 -10.98 -12.95 -1.80
C ARG A 343 -10.32 -12.27 -0.60
N VAL A 344 -9.84 -13.04 0.38
CA VAL A 344 -9.19 -12.50 1.59
C VAL A 344 -7.91 -11.75 1.24
N ALA A 345 -7.06 -12.34 0.39
CA ALA A 345 -5.83 -11.72 -0.08
C ALA A 345 -6.10 -10.42 -0.83
N THR A 346 -7.11 -10.41 -1.72
CA THR A 346 -7.52 -9.20 -2.45
C THR A 346 -8.09 -8.16 -1.49
N GLU A 347 -9.00 -8.50 -0.57
CA GLU A 347 -9.56 -7.55 0.39
C GLU A 347 -8.50 -6.96 1.33
N HIS A 348 -7.46 -7.72 1.67
CA HIS A 348 -6.37 -7.25 2.51
C HIS A 348 -5.35 -6.40 1.73
N MET A 349 -4.97 -6.82 0.52
CA MET A 349 -4.08 -6.05 -0.37
C MET A 349 -4.73 -4.77 -0.89
N MET A 350 -6.07 -4.72 -0.95
CA MET A 350 -6.84 -3.56 -1.42
C MET A 350 -7.15 -2.56 -0.31
N LYS A 351 -6.22 -2.40 0.64
CA LYS A 351 -6.32 -1.42 1.72
C LYS A 351 -5.04 -0.59 1.79
N LEU A 352 -5.20 0.70 2.07
CA LEU A 352 -4.11 1.61 2.38
C LEU A 352 -4.49 2.42 3.62
N ALA A 353 -3.76 2.22 4.71
CA ALA A 353 -3.87 3.09 5.88
C ALA A 353 -3.08 4.38 5.64
N VAL A 354 -3.76 5.52 5.73
CA VAL A 354 -3.17 6.87 5.73
C VAL A 354 -3.52 7.55 7.06
N PRO A 355 -2.94 8.70 7.41
CA PRO A 355 -3.34 9.43 8.62
C PRO A 355 -4.85 9.65 8.67
N GLY A 356 -5.46 9.35 9.81
CA GLY A 356 -6.88 9.57 10.06
C GLY A 356 -7.87 8.73 9.23
N SER A 357 -7.43 7.87 8.31
CA SER A 357 -8.34 7.05 7.50
C SER A 357 -7.73 5.75 6.94
N ALA A 358 -8.58 4.77 6.68
CA ALA A 358 -8.22 3.55 5.96
C ALA A 358 -8.96 3.53 4.62
N LEU A 359 -8.21 3.57 3.53
CA LEU A 359 -8.74 3.61 2.17
C LEU A 359 -8.89 2.19 1.65
N LYS A 360 -10.07 1.87 1.07
CA LYS A 360 -10.25 0.66 0.28
C LYS A 360 -9.97 0.98 -1.18
N LEU A 361 -8.93 0.39 -1.74
CA LEU A 361 -8.43 0.68 -3.10
C LEU A 361 -9.45 0.26 -4.19
N GLY A 362 -10.35 -0.68 -3.87
CA GLY A 362 -11.41 -1.13 -4.79
C GLY A 362 -12.64 -0.22 -4.87
N ASN A 363 -12.70 0.78 -4.00
CA ASN A 363 -13.73 1.79 -3.97
C ASN A 363 -13.15 3.12 -4.46
N ASP A 364 -14.02 3.99 -4.95
CA ASP A 364 -13.65 5.37 -5.22
C ASP A 364 -12.99 6.01 -3.99
N LEU A 365 -11.96 6.81 -4.25
CA LEU A 365 -11.33 7.66 -3.25
C LEU A 365 -12.38 8.56 -2.60
N PRO A 366 -12.48 8.56 -1.26
CA PRO A 366 -13.31 9.54 -0.60
C PRO A 366 -12.65 10.93 -0.72
N PRO A 367 -13.44 12.02 -0.73
CA PRO A 367 -12.89 13.36 -0.56
C PRO A 367 -12.01 13.43 0.71
N PRO A 368 -10.97 14.29 0.72
CA PRO A 368 -10.26 14.57 1.95
C PRO A 368 -11.24 15.09 3.03
N PRO A 369 -10.99 14.79 4.33
CA PRO A 369 -11.84 15.30 5.41
C PRO A 369 -11.97 16.83 5.37
N GLY A 370 -13.21 17.34 5.38
CA GLY A 370 -13.46 18.78 5.31
C GLY A 370 -13.32 19.39 3.90
N MET A 371 -13.09 18.56 2.88
CA MET A 371 -12.99 18.94 1.47
C MET A 371 -14.08 18.29 0.61
N GLU A 372 -15.24 17.98 1.19
CA GLU A 372 -16.34 17.28 0.50
C GLU A 372 -16.89 18.05 -0.71
N SER A 373 -16.76 19.39 -0.70
CA SER A 373 -17.14 20.28 -1.81
C SER A 373 -15.96 20.73 -2.67
N THR A 374 -14.72 20.41 -2.30
CA THR A 374 -13.50 20.84 -3.01
C THR A 374 -12.47 19.71 -3.03
N LEU A 375 -12.62 18.77 -3.96
CA LEU A 375 -11.90 17.48 -3.98
C LEU A 375 -10.36 17.59 -3.99
N PHE A 376 -9.83 18.70 -4.55
CA PHE A 376 -8.41 18.95 -4.72
C PHE A 376 -7.96 20.23 -3.99
N PRO A 377 -6.71 20.27 -3.50
CA PRO A 377 -6.18 21.44 -2.81
C PRO A 377 -6.10 22.65 -3.75
N PRO A 378 -6.10 23.90 -3.22
CA PRO A 378 -6.27 25.11 -4.01
C PRO A 378 -5.37 25.21 -5.24
N HIS A 379 -4.09 24.85 -5.09
CA HIS A 379 -3.05 24.94 -6.13
C HIS A 379 -3.08 23.80 -7.16
N LEU A 380 -4.02 22.85 -7.05
CA LEU A 380 -4.19 21.71 -7.96
C LEU A 380 -5.63 21.56 -8.48
N ARG A 381 -6.49 22.55 -8.26
CA ARG A 381 -7.88 22.51 -8.77
C ARG A 381 -7.93 22.62 -10.29
N SER A 382 -7.02 23.38 -10.87
CA SER A 382 -6.74 23.45 -12.29
C SER A 382 -5.31 22.97 -12.54
N ILE A 383 -5.08 22.38 -13.71
CA ILE A 383 -3.75 21.93 -14.13
C ILE A 383 -3.34 22.76 -15.35
N GLU A 384 -2.32 23.61 -15.20
CA GLU A 384 -1.81 24.51 -16.23
C GLU A 384 -0.60 23.94 -16.97
N ASN A 385 0.28 23.23 -16.26
CA ASN A 385 1.48 22.58 -16.78
C ASN A 385 1.10 21.58 -17.87
N PRO A 386 1.58 21.77 -19.12
CA PRO A 386 1.17 20.96 -20.25
C PRO A 386 1.65 19.51 -20.15
N GLU A 387 2.80 19.28 -19.52
CA GLU A 387 3.36 17.94 -19.33
C GLU A 387 2.57 17.15 -18.28
N LEU A 388 2.23 17.79 -17.16
CA LEU A 388 1.36 17.20 -16.15
C LEU A 388 -0.04 16.91 -16.72
N ARG A 389 -0.62 17.84 -17.49
CA ARG A 389 -1.91 17.61 -18.16
C ARG A 389 -1.84 16.41 -19.11
N ALA A 390 -0.75 16.27 -19.86
CA ALA A 390 -0.56 15.14 -20.77
C ALA A 390 -0.43 13.82 -19.99
N LEU A 391 0.34 13.80 -18.90
CA LEU A 391 0.50 12.61 -18.05
C LEU A 391 -0.81 12.20 -17.40
N LEU A 392 -1.54 13.13 -16.78
CA LEU A 392 -2.85 12.85 -16.19
C LEU A 392 -3.85 12.41 -17.26
N GLY A 393 -3.82 12.99 -18.46
CA GLY A 393 -4.66 12.54 -19.57
C GLY A 393 -4.43 11.07 -19.99
N GLN A 394 -3.26 10.49 -19.66
CA GLN A 394 -2.95 9.09 -19.89
C GLN A 394 -3.31 8.19 -18.70
N LEU A 395 -3.15 8.68 -17.47
CA LEU A 395 -3.26 7.86 -16.25
C LEU A 395 -4.62 8.00 -15.55
N ASP A 396 -5.19 9.20 -15.51
CA ASP A 396 -6.43 9.54 -14.83
C ASP A 396 -7.65 9.37 -15.76
N LYS A 397 -8.42 8.30 -15.53
CA LYS A 397 -9.69 7.99 -16.20
C LYS A 397 -10.88 8.68 -15.53
N SER A 398 -10.68 9.29 -14.37
CA SER A 398 -11.66 10.04 -13.60
C SER A 398 -11.35 11.54 -13.55
N GLN A 399 -10.90 12.11 -14.67
CA GLN A 399 -10.47 13.52 -14.79
C GLN A 399 -11.29 14.50 -13.94
N ASP A 400 -10.55 15.21 -13.07
CA ASP A 400 -11.08 16.21 -12.14
C ASP A 400 -12.20 15.70 -11.20
N SER A 401 -12.21 14.40 -10.93
CA SER A 401 -13.19 13.72 -10.10
C SER A 401 -12.57 12.54 -9.35
N LEU A 402 -13.03 12.29 -8.12
CA LEU A 402 -12.64 11.06 -7.41
C LEU A 402 -13.58 9.88 -7.70
N LYS A 403 -14.70 10.13 -8.39
CA LYS A 403 -15.67 9.10 -8.79
C LYS A 403 -15.11 8.31 -9.98
N GLY A 404 -15.12 6.98 -9.87
CA GLY A 404 -14.53 6.09 -10.87
C GLY A 404 -13.04 5.79 -10.63
N SER A 405 -12.44 6.34 -9.57
CA SER A 405 -11.03 6.11 -9.24
C SER A 405 -10.74 4.68 -8.76
N GLY A 406 -11.75 3.97 -8.21
CA GLY A 406 -11.57 2.66 -7.58
C GLY A 406 -11.08 1.56 -8.53
N ALA A 407 -9.97 0.90 -8.17
CA ALA A 407 -9.37 -0.17 -8.95
C ALA A 407 -10.07 -1.52 -8.69
N LYS A 408 -10.71 -2.12 -9.70
CA LYS A 408 -11.35 -3.44 -9.54
C LYS A 408 -10.36 -4.59 -9.55
N ASP A 409 -9.23 -4.40 -10.21
CA ASP A 409 -8.15 -5.35 -10.30
C ASP A 409 -6.81 -4.63 -10.16
N TRP A 410 -6.20 -4.77 -8.98
CA TRP A 410 -4.91 -4.15 -8.68
C TRP A 410 -3.75 -4.78 -9.45
N SER A 411 -3.92 -5.96 -10.08
CA SER A 411 -2.88 -6.48 -10.97
C SER A 411 -2.77 -5.65 -12.25
N LYS A 412 -3.79 -4.87 -12.63
CA LYS A 412 -3.78 -4.06 -13.83
C LYS A 412 -3.19 -2.68 -13.56
N LEU A 413 -2.03 -2.40 -14.16
CA LEU A 413 -1.28 -1.16 -13.97
C LEU A 413 -2.14 0.09 -14.25
N ASP A 414 -2.95 0.08 -15.30
CA ASP A 414 -3.81 1.19 -15.67
C ASP A 414 -4.87 1.51 -14.60
N GLN A 415 -5.41 0.51 -13.92
CA GLN A 415 -6.35 0.71 -12.81
C GLN A 415 -5.62 1.18 -11.54
N ARG A 416 -4.41 0.67 -11.27
CA ARG A 416 -3.60 1.14 -10.14
C ARG A 416 -3.22 2.60 -10.30
N MET A 417 -2.69 2.97 -11.46
CA MET A 417 -2.24 4.33 -11.71
C MET A 417 -3.39 5.33 -11.68
N ASN A 418 -4.56 4.97 -12.23
CA ASN A 418 -5.78 5.76 -12.11
C ASN A 418 -6.11 6.13 -10.65
N TYR A 419 -5.99 5.15 -9.73
CA TYR A 419 -6.20 5.41 -8.31
C TYR A 419 -5.08 6.25 -7.69
N ILE A 420 -3.82 5.96 -8.03
CA ILE A 420 -2.65 6.54 -7.39
C ILE A 420 -2.49 8.02 -7.73
N VAL A 421 -2.70 8.44 -8.98
CA VAL A 421 -2.57 9.86 -9.37
C VAL A 421 -3.66 10.72 -8.70
N ASP A 422 -4.88 10.21 -8.56
CA ASP A 422 -5.95 10.86 -7.81
C ASP A 422 -5.65 10.93 -6.31
N LEU A 423 -5.03 9.88 -5.75
CA LEU A 423 -4.58 9.87 -4.36
C LEU A 423 -3.51 10.95 -4.14
N PHE A 424 -2.50 11.02 -5.02
CA PHE A 424 -1.43 12.00 -4.94
C PHE A 424 -2.00 13.42 -5.04
N ARG A 425 -2.80 13.70 -6.07
CA ARG A 425 -3.41 15.02 -6.29
C ARG A 425 -4.30 15.46 -5.13
N SER A 426 -5.19 14.58 -4.65
CA SER A 426 -6.18 14.94 -3.62
C SER A 426 -5.58 15.08 -2.22
N ARG A 427 -4.46 14.40 -1.93
CA ARG A 427 -3.82 14.44 -0.60
C ARG A 427 -2.52 15.23 -0.55
N GLN A 428 -2.07 15.82 -1.67
CA GLN A 428 -0.78 16.50 -1.73
C GLN A 428 -0.56 17.55 -0.64
N SER A 429 -1.58 18.30 -0.25
CA SER A 429 -1.46 19.35 0.79
C SER A 429 -1.91 18.89 2.17
N ASP A 430 -2.04 17.58 2.42
CA ASP A 430 -2.39 17.06 3.74
C ASP A 430 -1.14 17.01 4.65
N PRO A 431 -1.03 17.89 5.67
CA PRO A 431 0.15 17.94 6.52
C PRO A 431 0.30 16.68 7.38
N ALA A 432 -0.79 15.95 7.64
CA ALA A 432 -0.75 14.73 8.45
C ALA A 432 0.06 13.62 7.75
N LEU A 433 0.26 13.69 6.43
CA LEU A 433 1.10 12.73 5.71
C LEU A 433 2.56 12.74 6.21
N PHE A 434 3.04 13.84 6.78
CA PHE A 434 4.37 13.96 7.37
C PHE A 434 4.45 13.45 8.83
N ASP A 435 3.33 12.99 9.41
CA ASP A 435 3.32 12.45 10.76
C ASP A 435 4.22 11.20 10.87
N PRO A 436 4.84 10.97 12.03
CA PRO A 436 5.68 9.81 12.22
C PRO A 436 4.88 8.51 12.10
N PRO A 437 5.34 7.53 11.29
CA PRO A 437 4.57 6.32 11.01
C PRO A 437 4.33 5.45 12.24
N PHE A 438 5.15 5.56 13.29
CA PHE A 438 5.04 4.76 14.51
C PHE A 438 4.58 5.57 15.73
N GLY A 439 3.93 6.72 15.53
CA GLY A 439 3.33 7.53 16.60
C GLY A 439 4.32 8.29 17.49
N GLN A 440 5.61 8.03 17.32
CA GLN A 440 6.72 8.83 17.87
C GLN A 440 7.67 9.15 16.73
N ARG A 441 8.23 10.36 16.73
CA ARG A 441 9.35 10.67 15.83
C ARG A 441 10.51 9.76 16.22
N GLY A 442 10.72 8.70 15.45
CA GLY A 442 11.99 7.99 15.43
C GLY A 442 13.01 8.86 14.72
N THR A 443 14.26 8.81 15.17
CA THR A 443 15.39 9.26 14.37
C THR A 443 16.13 8.02 13.90
N TYR A 444 16.49 7.99 12.61
CA TYR A 444 17.61 7.16 12.17
C TYR A 444 18.82 7.36 13.12
N PRO A 445 19.59 6.33 13.49
CA PRO A 445 19.54 4.95 13.00
C PRO A 445 18.52 4.06 13.72
N VAL A 446 17.86 3.19 12.96
CA VAL A 446 17.20 2.02 13.52
C VAL A 446 18.30 1.07 13.97
N ALA A 447 18.55 0.99 15.28
CA ALA A 447 19.47 -0.01 15.82
C ALA A 447 19.01 -1.41 15.34
N PRO A 448 19.91 -2.25 14.79
CA PRO A 448 19.53 -3.61 14.44
C PRO A 448 19.04 -4.32 15.70
N SER A 449 17.77 -4.71 15.71
CA SER A 449 17.20 -5.52 16.78
C SER A 449 18.05 -6.78 16.91
N ALA A 450 18.72 -6.97 18.05
CA ALA A 450 19.32 -8.26 18.37
C ALA A 450 18.21 -9.33 18.26
N PRO A 451 18.48 -10.50 17.67
CA PRO A 451 17.48 -11.55 17.56
C PRO A 451 16.94 -11.87 18.94
N ARG A 452 15.62 -11.78 19.12
CA ARG A 452 14.98 -12.36 20.29
C ARG A 452 15.15 -13.86 20.17
N VAL A 453 16.13 -14.40 20.91
CA VAL A 453 16.21 -15.82 21.19
C VAL A 453 14.88 -16.19 21.83
N SER A 454 14.03 -16.88 21.06
CA SER A 454 12.78 -17.48 21.53
C SER A 454 13.01 -18.98 21.61
#